data_AF-A0A1M4UPS9-F1
#
_entry.id   AF-A0A1M4UPS9-F1
#
_cell.length_a   1.000
_cell.length_b   1.000
_cell.length_c   1.000
_cell.angle_alpha   90.00
_cell.angle_beta   90.00
_cell.angle_gamma   90.00
#
_symmetry.space_group_name_H-M   'P 1'
#
loop_
_entity.id
_entity.type
_entity.pdbx_description
1 polymer ?
#
loop_
_entity_poly.entity_id
_entity_poly.type
_entity_poly.pdbx_seq_one_letter_code
_entity_poly.pdbx_strand_id
1 'polypeptide(L)'
;MEENFKNYEKTIKRKHRISFSPKYKEEFKTSVNEIIFIAIAEKAFEKLGWDIVYKDDFNIEAKRTEAGWMSGRWTEIITATYTNGNISVKSESLGNEIWDAGKNSKRVKLFIYAFQETLRTFDQKALQELEKEAERKNNWDDYIIPDTLPKPVQTKNPDFAIPLFGGLFISLILGFTLAFLSVKGVYLIGLFEFLVATALVFAMKYFIKFSNYTDLKKLQYLLASMIILVYASSQYFQYEIILRSNNLERIGFWRFLQIRFSEGFTVNKTNLGWAGWIIIWIVQLGITGLITYLKIVVVLTKYVLERVPAEVVDFACYHFIKNKSEEEVRSALAEKGWSDKKDQDEIFDAIGGLQNVTVLNRIK
;
A
#
# COMPACT_ATOMS: atom_id res chain seq x y z
N MET A 1 23.43 4.57 -0.26
CA MET A 1 24.35 4.33 -1.39
C MET A 1 25.75 4.83 -1.07
N GLU A 2 26.72 3.91 -1.06
CA GLU A 2 28.15 4.21 -0.90
C GLU A 2 28.72 5.03 -2.09
N GLU A 3 29.85 5.69 -1.88
CA GLU A 3 30.44 6.64 -2.84
C GLU A 3 30.97 5.96 -4.11
N ASN A 4 31.50 4.75 -4.00
CA ASN A 4 31.98 3.96 -5.14
C ASN A 4 30.85 3.66 -6.14
N PHE A 5 29.66 3.30 -5.65
CA PHE A 5 28.50 3.05 -6.49
C PHE A 5 27.98 4.33 -7.15
N LYS A 6 28.02 5.47 -6.46
CA LYS A 6 27.66 6.78 -7.04
C LYS A 6 28.61 7.18 -8.18
N ASN A 7 29.90 6.86 -8.04
CA ASN A 7 30.90 7.16 -9.06
C ASN A 7 30.74 6.25 -10.28
N TYR A 8 30.58 4.94 -10.07
CA TYR A 8 30.28 4.00 -11.16
C TYR A 8 28.98 4.37 -11.88
N GLU A 9 27.93 4.75 -11.13
CA GLU A 9 26.66 5.16 -11.69
C GLU A 9 26.80 6.28 -12.75
N LYS A 10 27.78 7.19 -12.61
CA LYS A 10 28.03 8.28 -13.58
C LYS A 10 28.66 7.79 -14.88
N THR A 11 29.40 6.66 -14.87
CA THR A 11 30.10 6.13 -16.04
C THR A 11 29.21 5.22 -16.91
N ILE A 12 28.04 4.81 -16.39
CA ILE A 12 27.14 3.90 -17.09
C ILE A 12 26.56 4.55 -18.36
N LYS A 13 26.87 3.96 -19.52
CA LYS A 13 26.23 4.28 -20.79
C LYS A 13 24.74 3.91 -20.75
N ARG A 14 23.89 4.95 -20.85
CA ARG A 14 22.43 4.86 -20.83
C ARG A 14 21.90 4.32 -22.16
N LYS A 15 20.95 3.39 -22.07
CA LYS A 15 20.09 2.96 -23.19
C LYS A 15 18.67 3.43 -22.91
N HIS A 16 18.14 4.28 -23.77
CA HIS A 16 16.82 4.87 -23.65
C HIS A 16 15.75 3.92 -24.18
N ARG A 17 14.59 3.85 -23.51
CA ARG A 17 13.41 3.13 -24.00
C ARG A 17 12.18 4.02 -23.97
N ILE A 18 11.36 3.92 -25.02
CA ILE A 18 10.07 4.59 -25.13
C ILE A 18 9.00 3.50 -25.22
N SER A 19 8.13 3.42 -24.20
CA SER A 19 6.97 2.53 -24.18
C SER A 19 6.00 2.95 -23.06
N PHE A 20 4.75 2.48 -23.13
CA PHE A 20 3.81 2.57 -22.01
C PHE A 20 4.36 1.71 -20.86
N SER A 21 4.95 2.36 -19.84
CA SER A 21 5.86 1.77 -18.83
C SER A 21 7.17 1.21 -19.43
N PRO A 22 8.25 2.02 -19.53
CA PRO A 22 9.54 1.59 -20.04
C PRO A 22 10.21 0.57 -19.12
N LYS A 23 10.80 -0.45 -19.74
CA LYS A 23 11.43 -1.59 -19.06
C LYS A 23 12.78 -1.89 -19.69
N TYR A 24 13.76 -2.26 -18.88
CA TYR A 24 15.06 -2.76 -19.36
C TYR A 24 15.38 -4.08 -18.67
N LYS A 25 15.92 -5.03 -19.43
CA LYS A 25 16.32 -6.34 -18.94
C LYS A 25 17.73 -6.66 -19.46
N GLU A 26 18.54 -7.24 -18.59
CA GLU A 26 19.88 -7.77 -18.91
C GLU A 26 20.09 -9.07 -18.15
N GLU A 27 20.81 -10.01 -18.74
CA GLU A 27 21.11 -11.31 -18.14
C GLU A 27 22.62 -11.47 -18.02
N PHE A 28 23.07 -12.06 -16.91
CA PHE A 28 24.48 -12.41 -16.72
C PHE A 28 24.63 -13.76 -16.03
N LYS A 29 25.76 -14.43 -16.28
CA LYS A 29 26.07 -15.71 -15.66
C LYS A 29 26.66 -15.51 -14.27
N THR A 30 26.35 -16.42 -13.36
CA THR A 30 26.93 -16.48 -12.02
C THR A 30 27.39 -17.89 -11.70
N SER A 31 28.37 -18.00 -10.80
CA SER A 31 28.89 -19.29 -10.32
C SER A 31 28.26 -19.74 -9.00
N VAL A 32 27.39 -18.91 -8.40
CA VAL A 32 26.75 -19.21 -7.11
C VAL A 32 25.37 -19.83 -7.33
N ASN A 33 24.90 -20.61 -6.35
CA ASN A 33 23.55 -21.17 -6.34
C ASN A 33 22.49 -20.12 -5.95
N GLU A 34 21.23 -20.51 -5.99
CA GLU A 34 20.06 -19.70 -5.70
C GLU A 34 20.09 -19.09 -4.28
N ILE A 35 20.51 -19.86 -3.28
CA ILE A 35 20.55 -19.42 -1.87
C ILE A 35 21.57 -18.29 -1.71
N ILE A 36 22.79 -18.50 -2.19
CA ILE A 36 23.85 -17.50 -2.14
C ILE A 36 23.48 -16.30 -3.02
N PHE A 37 22.82 -16.52 -4.17
CA PHE A 37 22.34 -15.44 -5.01
C PHE A 37 21.43 -14.48 -4.24
N ILE A 38 20.41 -14.99 -3.54
CA ILE A 38 19.49 -14.15 -2.75
C ILE A 38 20.27 -13.39 -1.68
N ALA A 39 21.13 -14.06 -0.91
CA ALA A 39 21.90 -13.43 0.16
C ALA A 39 22.85 -12.32 -0.33
N ILE A 40 23.52 -12.53 -1.47
CA ILE A 40 24.38 -11.52 -2.09
C ILE A 40 23.56 -10.38 -2.68
N ALA A 41 22.40 -10.67 -3.27
CA ALA A 41 21.50 -9.66 -3.83
C ALA A 41 20.89 -8.78 -2.73
N GLU A 42 20.52 -9.33 -1.56
CA GLU A 42 20.08 -8.57 -0.38
C GLU A 42 21.16 -7.56 0.03
N LYS A 43 22.39 -8.02 0.23
CA LYS A 43 23.53 -7.14 0.58
C LYS A 43 23.81 -6.09 -0.50
N ALA A 44 23.66 -6.44 -1.78
CA ALA A 44 23.82 -5.49 -2.87
C ALA A 44 22.75 -4.38 -2.83
N PHE A 45 21.48 -4.73 -2.56
CA PHE A 45 20.42 -3.72 -2.41
C PHE A 45 20.61 -2.84 -1.19
N GLU A 46 21.05 -3.40 -0.06
CA GLU A 46 21.41 -2.63 1.14
C GLU A 46 22.49 -1.59 0.85
N LYS A 47 23.58 -2.00 0.18
CA LYS A 47 24.66 -1.08 -0.25
C LYS A 47 24.19 0.02 -1.20
N LEU A 48 23.25 -0.32 -2.09
CA LEU A 48 22.61 0.64 -2.98
C LEU A 48 21.60 1.55 -2.27
N GLY A 49 21.15 1.18 -1.07
CA GLY A 49 20.12 1.88 -0.30
C GLY A 49 18.75 1.79 -0.96
N TRP A 50 18.41 0.62 -1.52
CA TRP A 50 17.11 0.35 -2.10
C TRP A 50 16.29 -0.54 -1.17
N ASP A 51 14.99 -0.29 -1.12
CA ASP A 51 14.08 -0.97 -0.18
C ASP A 51 13.67 -2.31 -0.80
N ILE A 52 14.05 -3.42 -0.17
CA ILE A 52 13.63 -4.76 -0.60
C ILE A 52 12.13 -4.90 -0.31
N VAL A 53 11.35 -5.19 -1.36
CA VAL A 53 9.87 -5.27 -1.28
C VAL A 53 9.34 -6.69 -1.40
N TYR A 54 10.15 -7.61 -1.92
CA TYR A 54 9.80 -9.01 -2.08
C TYR A 54 11.05 -9.88 -2.21
N LYS A 55 10.98 -11.09 -1.66
CA LYS A 55 11.96 -12.15 -1.88
C LYS A 55 11.29 -13.52 -1.83
N ASP A 56 11.75 -14.42 -2.67
CA ASP A 56 11.52 -15.86 -2.61
C ASP A 56 12.83 -16.59 -2.96
N ASP A 57 12.78 -17.92 -3.10
CA ASP A 57 13.97 -18.75 -3.33
C ASP A 57 14.72 -18.39 -4.63
N PHE A 58 14.06 -17.80 -5.61
CA PHE A 58 14.63 -17.52 -6.94
C PHE A 58 14.56 -16.05 -7.34
N ASN A 59 13.79 -15.23 -6.65
CA ASN A 59 13.49 -13.86 -7.03
C ASN A 59 13.70 -12.92 -5.86
N ILE A 60 14.22 -11.74 -6.17
CA ILE A 60 14.28 -10.63 -5.23
C ILE A 60 13.89 -9.34 -5.95
N GLU A 61 13.03 -8.55 -5.31
CA GLU A 61 12.58 -7.27 -5.82
C GLU A 61 12.91 -6.16 -4.83
N ALA A 62 13.44 -5.06 -5.34
CA ALA A 62 13.70 -3.86 -4.56
C ALA A 62 13.21 -2.61 -5.30
N LYS A 63 12.70 -1.65 -4.54
CA LYS A 63 12.28 -0.34 -5.04
C LYS A 63 13.32 0.70 -4.67
N ARG A 64 13.68 1.53 -5.64
CA ARG A 64 14.55 2.69 -5.40
C ARG A 64 13.73 3.83 -4.82
N THR A 65 14.15 4.32 -3.66
CA THR A 65 13.62 5.54 -3.05
C THR A 65 14.46 6.73 -3.45
N GLU A 66 13.85 7.74 -4.05
CA GLU A 66 14.49 9.03 -4.28
C GLU A 66 14.12 10.00 -3.15
N ALA A 67 15.13 10.53 -2.46
CA ALA A 67 14.94 11.50 -1.39
C ALA A 67 14.55 12.86 -2.02
N GLY A 68 13.24 13.13 -2.07
CA GLY A 68 12.68 14.43 -2.45
C GLY A 68 12.28 15.27 -1.24
N TRP A 69 11.99 16.56 -1.48
CA TRP A 69 11.71 17.56 -0.44
C TRP A 69 10.43 17.31 0.39
N MET A 70 9.54 16.39 0.00
CA MET A 70 8.28 16.13 0.71
C MET A 70 7.93 14.67 1.07
N SER A 71 8.74 13.68 0.68
CA SER A 71 8.68 12.27 1.13
C SER A 71 9.44 11.42 0.11
N GLY A 72 10.15 10.37 0.56
CA GLY A 72 10.78 9.40 -0.32
C GLY A 72 9.76 8.75 -1.24
N ARG A 73 9.88 8.99 -2.56
CA ARG A 73 9.00 8.37 -3.57
C ARG A 73 9.75 7.22 -4.22
N TRP A 74 9.07 6.09 -4.39
CA TRP A 74 9.57 5.00 -5.22
C TRP A 74 9.49 5.37 -6.70
N THR A 75 10.61 5.24 -7.40
CA THR A 75 10.75 5.68 -8.80
C THR A 75 10.86 4.50 -9.77
N GLU A 76 11.65 3.49 -9.41
CA GLU A 76 11.89 2.30 -10.20
C GLU A 76 11.84 1.06 -9.31
N ILE A 77 11.36 -0.06 -9.88
CA ILE A 77 11.46 -1.40 -9.27
C ILE A 77 12.47 -2.22 -10.06
N ILE A 78 13.37 -2.90 -9.33
CA ILE A 78 14.25 -3.92 -9.89
C ILE A 78 13.81 -5.29 -9.42
N THR A 79 13.72 -6.21 -10.37
CA THR A 79 13.48 -7.64 -10.16
C THR A 79 14.73 -8.39 -10.65
N ALA A 80 15.38 -9.13 -9.76
CA ALA A 80 16.45 -10.05 -10.12
C ALA A 80 15.94 -11.48 -9.91
N THR A 81 16.04 -12.31 -10.96
CA THR A 81 15.57 -13.70 -10.99
C THR A 81 16.72 -14.62 -11.32
N TYR A 82 16.91 -15.66 -10.52
CA TYR A 82 17.88 -16.72 -10.77
C TYR A 82 17.25 -17.89 -11.53
N THR A 83 17.96 -18.42 -12.51
CA THR A 83 17.56 -19.58 -13.29
C THR A 83 18.80 -20.35 -13.73
N ASN A 84 19.09 -21.48 -13.07
CA ASN A 84 20.14 -22.43 -13.44
C ASN A 84 21.50 -21.77 -13.76
N GLY A 85 22.02 -20.93 -12.84
CA GLY A 85 23.30 -20.24 -13.00
C GLY A 85 23.26 -18.96 -13.85
N ASN A 86 22.09 -18.56 -14.35
CA ASN A 86 21.88 -17.27 -15.00
C ASN A 86 21.01 -16.37 -14.11
N ILE A 87 21.39 -15.09 -14.00
CA ILE A 87 20.61 -14.07 -13.30
C ILE A 87 20.02 -13.11 -14.34
N SER A 88 18.69 -13.02 -14.38
CA SER A 88 17.93 -12.06 -15.17
C SER A 88 17.58 -10.86 -14.31
N VAL A 89 18.13 -9.70 -14.63
CA VAL A 89 17.86 -8.43 -13.93
C VAL A 89 16.98 -7.55 -14.80
N LYS A 90 15.85 -7.15 -14.27
CA LYS A 90 14.86 -6.30 -14.93
C LYS A 90 14.61 -5.05 -14.10
N SER A 91 14.57 -3.88 -14.74
CA SER A 91 14.13 -2.62 -14.14
C SER A 91 12.90 -2.10 -14.87
N GLU A 92 11.89 -1.67 -14.12
CA GLU A 92 10.67 -1.03 -14.64
C GLU A 92 10.42 0.30 -13.91
N SER A 93 9.94 1.29 -14.66
CA SER A 93 9.53 2.57 -14.08
C SER A 93 8.13 2.46 -13.44
N LEU A 94 7.99 2.98 -12.22
CA LEU A 94 6.74 2.97 -11.44
C LEU A 94 5.85 4.21 -11.72
N GLY A 95 6.38 5.19 -12.47
CA GLY A 95 5.61 6.35 -12.91
C GLY A 95 4.91 6.11 -14.26
N ASN A 96 3.95 6.98 -14.60
CA ASN A 96 3.33 7.05 -15.94
C ASN A 96 4.28 7.66 -17.00
N GLU A 97 5.59 7.46 -16.84
CA GLU A 97 6.60 7.96 -17.76
C GLU A 97 6.56 7.10 -19.03
N ILE A 98 6.41 7.73 -20.21
CA ILE A 98 6.46 7.03 -21.51
C ILE A 98 7.91 6.87 -21.99
N TRP A 99 8.83 7.64 -21.40
CA TRP A 99 10.26 7.64 -21.72
C TRP A 99 11.08 7.60 -20.44
N ASP A 100 12.00 6.63 -20.33
CA ASP A 100 12.80 6.45 -19.12
C ASP A 100 14.09 7.27 -19.08
N ALA A 101 14.43 8.01 -20.13
CA ALA A 101 15.72 8.69 -20.26
C ALA A 101 16.95 7.80 -19.95
N GLY A 102 16.82 6.48 -20.14
CA GLY A 102 17.81 5.47 -19.81
C GLY A 102 18.05 5.24 -18.31
N LYS A 103 17.10 5.64 -17.45
CA LYS A 103 17.08 5.30 -16.03
C LYS A 103 17.13 3.79 -15.84
N ASN A 104 16.23 3.02 -16.45
CA ASN A 104 16.13 1.57 -16.22
C ASN A 104 17.41 0.81 -16.58
N SER A 105 18.04 1.15 -17.72
CA SER A 105 19.31 0.52 -18.11
C SER A 105 20.47 0.88 -17.18
N LYS A 106 20.48 2.10 -16.65
CA LYS A 106 21.42 2.53 -15.61
C LYS A 106 21.25 1.73 -14.32
N ARG A 107 20.00 1.51 -13.89
CA ARG A 107 19.67 0.79 -12.66
C ARG A 107 20.05 -0.68 -12.75
N VAL A 108 19.72 -1.36 -13.86
CA VAL A 108 20.10 -2.76 -14.08
C VAL A 108 21.62 -2.93 -14.03
N LYS A 109 22.38 -2.10 -14.76
CA LYS A 109 23.84 -2.18 -14.75
C LYS A 109 24.46 -1.85 -13.40
N LEU A 110 23.88 -0.90 -12.67
CA LEU A 110 24.33 -0.56 -11.33
C LEU A 110 24.12 -1.72 -10.35
N PHE A 111 22.98 -2.40 -10.42
CA PHE A 111 22.73 -3.61 -9.63
C PHE A 111 23.69 -4.74 -9.99
N ILE A 112 23.90 -5.03 -11.28
CA ILE A 112 24.85 -6.07 -11.72
C ILE A 112 26.25 -5.79 -11.17
N TYR A 113 26.70 -4.53 -11.25
CA TYR A 113 27.99 -4.13 -10.69
C TYR A 113 28.04 -4.28 -9.16
N ALA A 114 27.01 -3.82 -8.45
CA ALA A 114 26.94 -3.95 -6.99
C ALA A 114 26.90 -5.42 -6.52
N PHE A 115 26.20 -6.28 -7.27
CA PHE A 115 26.17 -7.71 -7.04
C PHE A 115 27.56 -8.33 -7.23
N GLN A 116 28.23 -8.04 -8.34
CA GLN A 116 29.56 -8.58 -8.63
C GLN A 116 30.61 -8.09 -7.63
N GLU A 117 30.61 -6.80 -7.29
CA GLU A 117 31.53 -6.26 -6.29
C GLU A 117 31.27 -6.85 -4.91
N THR A 118 30.00 -7.04 -4.54
CA THR A 118 29.66 -7.71 -3.28
C THR A 118 30.11 -9.16 -3.30
N LEU A 119 29.87 -9.90 -4.38
CA LEU A 119 30.32 -11.28 -4.52
C LEU A 119 31.85 -11.41 -4.37
N ARG A 120 32.62 -10.46 -4.92
CA ARG A 120 34.09 -10.44 -4.83
C ARG A 120 34.62 -10.22 -3.41
N THR A 121 33.81 -9.68 -2.49
CA THR A 121 34.22 -9.51 -1.09
C THR A 121 34.20 -10.81 -0.29
N PHE A 122 33.57 -11.87 -0.81
CA PHE A 122 33.50 -13.17 -0.13
C PHE A 122 34.53 -14.13 -0.71
N ASP A 123 35.30 -14.76 0.17
CA ASP A 123 36.10 -15.93 -0.18
C ASP A 123 35.23 -17.19 -0.15
N GLN A 124 35.78 -18.31 -0.60
CA GLN A 124 35.02 -19.57 -0.71
C GLN A 124 34.49 -20.06 0.64
N LYS A 125 35.20 -19.77 1.75
CA LYS A 125 34.77 -20.12 3.10
C LYS A 125 33.62 -19.23 3.57
N ALA A 126 33.72 -17.92 3.36
CA ALA A 126 32.66 -16.97 3.69
C ALA A 126 31.40 -17.19 2.84
N LEU A 127 31.52 -17.67 1.59
CA LEU A 127 30.38 -18.09 0.79
C LEU A 127 29.65 -19.30 1.39
N GLN A 128 30.40 -20.30 1.90
CA GLN A 128 29.81 -21.45 2.58
C GLN A 128 29.17 -21.08 3.92
N GLU A 129 29.77 -20.14 4.66
CA GLU A 129 29.15 -19.61 5.88
C GLU A 129 27.88 -18.81 5.58
N LEU A 130 27.91 -17.99 4.52
CA LEU A 130 26.75 -17.22 4.07
C LEU A 130 25.62 -18.15 3.59
N GLU A 131 25.96 -19.21 2.88
CA GLU A 131 25.03 -20.26 2.47
C GLU A 131 24.37 -20.90 3.68
N LYS A 132 25.15 -21.32 4.69
CA LYS A 132 24.62 -21.87 5.94
C LYS A 132 23.77 -20.87 6.73
N GLU A 133 24.16 -19.59 6.76
CA GLU A 133 23.39 -18.54 7.41
C GLU A 133 22.05 -18.28 6.71
N ALA A 134 22.07 -18.23 5.37
CA ALA A 134 20.88 -18.05 4.54
C ALA A 134 19.96 -19.27 4.62
N GLU A 135 20.53 -20.48 4.61
CA GLU A 135 19.81 -21.73 4.88
C GLU A 135 19.16 -21.67 6.26
N ARG A 136 19.85 -21.30 7.33
CA ARG A 136 19.22 -21.17 8.67
C ARG A 136 18.09 -20.14 8.73
N LYS A 137 18.20 -19.04 7.98
CA LYS A 137 17.17 -18.00 7.94
C LYS A 137 15.91 -18.43 7.18
N ASN A 138 16.09 -19.21 6.11
CA ASN A 138 14.98 -19.70 5.30
C ASN A 138 14.46 -21.07 5.78
N ASN A 139 15.31 -21.83 6.48
CA ASN A 139 15.00 -23.13 7.01
C ASN A 139 14.39 -23.00 8.40
N TRP A 140 13.07 -23.10 8.43
CA TRP A 140 12.29 -23.19 9.65
C TRP A 140 12.54 -24.50 10.41
N ASP A 141 13.24 -25.50 9.86
CA ASP A 141 13.58 -26.74 10.56
C ASP A 141 14.37 -26.50 11.86
N ASP A 142 15.21 -25.46 11.90
CA ASP A 142 16.00 -25.06 13.07
C ASP A 142 15.26 -24.04 13.97
N TYR A 143 13.97 -23.75 13.72
CA TYR A 143 13.18 -22.83 14.53
C TYR A 143 13.07 -23.34 15.97
N ILE A 144 13.63 -22.58 16.90
CA ILE A 144 13.54 -22.88 18.33
C ILE A 144 12.17 -22.42 18.80
N ILE A 145 11.28 -23.39 19.04
CA ILE A 145 9.95 -23.12 19.59
C ILE A 145 10.14 -22.48 20.97
N PRO A 146 9.69 -21.23 21.19
CA PRO A 146 9.85 -20.58 22.48
C PRO A 146 9.06 -21.33 23.56
N ASP A 147 9.66 -21.44 24.75
CA ASP A 147 9.02 -22.10 25.89
C ASP A 147 7.74 -21.38 26.31
N THR A 148 7.72 -20.05 26.23
CA THR A 148 6.57 -19.19 26.54
C THR A 148 6.34 -18.16 25.44
N LEU A 149 5.08 -17.88 25.11
CA LEU A 149 4.70 -16.76 24.26
C LEU A 149 4.32 -15.53 25.11
N PRO A 150 4.50 -14.30 24.60
CA PRO A 150 3.89 -13.11 25.17
C PRO A 150 2.39 -13.33 25.35
N LYS A 151 1.85 -12.87 26.48
CA LYS A 151 0.41 -13.05 26.78
C LYS A 151 -0.43 -12.16 25.86
N PRO A 152 -1.66 -12.60 25.50
CA PRO A 152 -2.59 -11.77 24.75
C PRO A 152 -2.87 -10.48 25.52
N VAL A 153 -2.79 -9.36 24.80
CA VAL A 153 -3.20 -8.06 25.34
C VAL A 153 -4.72 -8.06 25.42
N GLN A 154 -5.30 -7.65 26.54
CA GLN A 154 -6.76 -7.57 26.64
C GLN A 154 -7.31 -6.57 25.62
N THR A 155 -7.91 -7.06 24.55
CA THR A 155 -8.54 -6.25 23.51
C THR A 155 -10.05 -6.12 23.77
N LYS A 156 -10.60 -4.95 23.45
CA LYS A 156 -12.06 -4.73 23.51
C LYS A 156 -12.77 -5.64 22.49
N ASN A 157 -14.02 -5.97 22.75
CA ASN A 157 -14.83 -6.71 21.78
C ASN A 157 -15.11 -5.84 20.54
N PRO A 158 -15.05 -6.42 19.33
CA PRO A 158 -15.31 -5.70 18.09
C PRO A 158 -16.70 -5.09 18.11
N ASP A 159 -16.78 -3.77 17.93
CA ASP A 159 -18.05 -3.04 17.86
C ASP A 159 -18.15 -2.27 16.53
N PHE A 160 -19.22 -2.53 15.78
CA PHE A 160 -19.48 -1.84 14.51
C PHE A 160 -20.29 -0.55 14.69
N ALA A 161 -20.92 -0.33 15.85
CA ALA A 161 -21.72 0.86 16.09
C ALA A 161 -20.88 2.15 16.07
N ILE A 162 -19.68 2.11 16.67
CA ILE A 162 -18.74 3.24 16.69
C ILE A 162 -18.37 3.72 15.28
N PRO A 163 -17.84 2.88 14.37
CA PRO A 163 -17.52 3.32 13.00
C PRO A 163 -18.78 3.73 12.23
N LEU A 164 -19.92 3.07 12.45
CA LEU A 164 -21.18 3.42 11.79
C LEU A 164 -21.66 4.83 12.15
N PHE A 165 -21.90 5.10 13.43
CA PHE A 165 -22.42 6.40 13.88
C PHE A 165 -21.38 7.52 13.75
N GLY A 166 -20.13 7.23 14.09
CA GLY A 166 -19.01 8.16 13.89
C GLY A 166 -18.83 8.51 12.42
N GLY A 167 -18.94 7.51 11.53
CA GLY A 167 -18.85 7.69 10.08
C GLY A 167 -19.97 8.57 9.52
N LEU A 168 -21.22 8.33 9.92
CA LEU A 168 -22.37 9.16 9.54
C LEU A 168 -22.16 10.62 9.94
N PHE A 169 -21.74 10.87 11.18
CA PHE A 169 -21.51 12.22 11.68
C PHE A 169 -20.40 12.96 10.92
N ILE A 170 -19.26 12.30 10.70
CA ILE A 170 -18.14 12.86 9.94
C ILE A 170 -18.53 13.14 8.49
N SER A 171 -19.29 12.25 7.86
CA SER A 171 -19.77 12.45 6.49
C SER A 171 -20.62 13.71 6.34
N LEU A 172 -21.50 14.00 7.31
CA LEU A 172 -22.32 15.21 7.29
C LEU A 172 -21.50 16.49 7.48
N ILE A 173 -20.52 16.48 8.40
CA ILE A 173 -19.61 17.61 8.60
C ILE A 173 -18.79 17.90 7.33
N LEU A 174 -18.25 16.85 6.70
CA LEU A 174 -17.48 16.98 5.47
C LEU A 174 -18.37 17.46 4.31
N GLY A 175 -19.60 16.94 4.20
CA GLY A 175 -20.58 17.41 3.21
C GLY A 175 -20.88 18.91 3.37
N PHE A 176 -21.10 19.38 4.60
CA PHE A 176 -21.33 20.80 4.87
C PHE A 176 -20.09 21.66 4.53
N THR A 177 -18.91 21.22 4.95
CA THR A 177 -17.65 21.93 4.69
C THR A 177 -17.39 22.04 3.19
N LEU A 178 -17.62 20.95 2.46
CA LEU A 178 -17.50 20.91 1.01
C LEU A 178 -18.46 21.90 0.35
N ALA A 179 -19.73 21.88 0.75
CA ALA A 179 -20.75 22.77 0.23
C ALA A 179 -20.40 24.25 0.44
N PHE A 180 -19.96 24.61 1.64
CA PHE A 180 -19.57 25.97 1.97
C PHE A 180 -18.41 26.49 1.11
N LEU A 181 -17.39 25.65 0.89
CA LEU A 181 -16.23 26.00 0.05
C LEU A 181 -16.60 26.06 -1.44
N SER A 182 -17.47 25.15 -1.90
CA SER A 182 -17.96 25.15 -3.27
C SER A 182 -18.76 26.39 -3.62
N VAL A 183 -19.65 26.87 -2.74
CA VAL A 183 -20.44 28.10 -2.99
C VAL A 183 -19.54 29.33 -3.08
N LYS A 184 -18.41 29.35 -2.36
CA LYS A 184 -17.41 30.42 -2.44
C LYS A 184 -16.49 30.34 -3.67
N GLY A 185 -16.68 29.36 -4.55
CA GLY A 185 -15.87 29.19 -5.76
C GLY A 185 -14.44 28.68 -5.51
N VAL A 186 -14.14 28.14 -4.33
CA VAL A 186 -12.80 27.66 -3.95
C VAL A 186 -12.60 26.18 -4.32
N TYR A 187 -13.57 25.55 -4.97
CA TYR A 187 -13.53 24.13 -5.27
C TYR A 187 -12.53 23.79 -6.38
N LEU A 188 -11.53 22.96 -6.05
CA LEU A 188 -10.54 22.44 -6.99
C LEU A 188 -10.69 20.92 -7.13
N ILE A 189 -11.07 20.48 -8.33
CA ILE A 189 -11.20 19.06 -8.66
C ILE A 189 -9.86 18.34 -8.45
N GLY A 190 -9.90 17.14 -7.88
CA GLY A 190 -8.76 16.32 -7.49
C GLY A 190 -8.27 16.62 -6.07
N LEU A 191 -8.08 17.89 -5.72
CA LEU A 191 -7.60 18.27 -4.39
C LEU A 191 -8.65 17.99 -3.31
N PHE A 192 -9.90 18.38 -3.54
CA PHE A 192 -10.97 18.20 -2.56
C PHE A 192 -11.33 16.73 -2.34
N GLU A 193 -11.37 15.94 -3.40
CA GLU A 193 -11.57 14.49 -3.39
C GLU A 193 -10.46 13.80 -2.57
N PHE A 194 -9.20 14.20 -2.77
CA PHE A 194 -8.08 13.72 -1.96
C PHE A 194 -8.20 14.11 -0.48
N LEU A 195 -8.59 15.35 -0.19
CA LEU A 195 -8.76 15.83 1.19
C LEU A 195 -9.92 15.13 1.91
N VAL A 196 -11.06 14.98 1.24
CA VAL A 196 -12.23 14.24 1.75
C VAL A 196 -11.86 12.79 2.02
N ALA A 197 -11.24 12.10 1.05
CA ALA A 197 -10.78 10.73 1.23
C ALA A 197 -9.81 10.60 2.42
N THR A 198 -8.85 11.53 2.54
CA THR A 198 -7.88 11.53 3.63
C THR A 198 -8.55 11.78 4.98
N ALA A 199 -9.51 12.70 5.07
CA ALA A 199 -10.26 12.97 6.30
C ALA A 199 -11.13 11.77 6.72
N LEU A 200 -11.83 11.14 5.79
CA LEU A 200 -12.64 9.94 6.05
C LEU A 200 -11.77 8.80 6.59
N VAL A 201 -10.64 8.51 5.94
CA VAL A 201 -9.73 7.44 6.38
C VAL A 201 -9.06 7.80 7.71
N PHE A 202 -8.71 9.06 7.93
CA PHE A 202 -8.16 9.51 9.20
C PHE A 202 -9.15 9.31 10.35
N ALA A 203 -10.42 9.68 10.18
CA ALA A 203 -11.46 9.41 11.17
C ALA A 203 -11.65 7.89 11.38
N MET A 204 -11.73 7.13 10.29
CA MET A 204 -11.91 5.68 10.34
C MET A 204 -10.78 4.96 11.07
N LYS A 205 -9.53 5.43 10.94
CA LYS A 205 -8.38 4.92 11.70
C LYS A 205 -8.66 4.94 13.21
N TYR A 206 -9.22 6.03 13.72
CA TYR A 206 -9.55 6.13 15.14
C TYR A 206 -10.76 5.27 15.50
N PHE A 207 -11.79 5.23 14.66
CA PHE A 207 -12.96 4.39 14.91
C PHE A 207 -12.59 2.91 14.99
N ILE A 208 -11.77 2.41 14.06
CA ILE A 208 -11.22 1.05 14.07
C ILE A 208 -10.47 0.79 15.38
N LYS A 209 -9.57 1.70 15.78
CA LYS A 209 -8.79 1.55 17.01
C LYS A 209 -9.65 1.56 18.27
N PHE A 210 -10.67 2.41 18.33
CA PHE A 210 -11.55 2.52 19.50
C PHE A 210 -12.54 1.36 19.61
N SER A 211 -12.93 0.81 18.46
CA SER A 211 -13.95 -0.23 18.39
C SER A 211 -13.39 -1.64 18.19
N ASN A 212 -12.07 -1.77 17.98
CA ASN A 212 -11.39 -3.01 17.63
C ASN A 212 -12.05 -3.77 16.47
N TYR A 213 -12.59 -3.05 15.49
CA TYR A 213 -13.36 -3.63 14.40
C TYR A 213 -12.53 -3.71 13.11
N THR A 214 -12.28 -4.93 12.63
CA THR A 214 -11.34 -5.19 11.52
C THR A 214 -11.94 -5.86 10.27
N ASP A 215 -13.27 -6.07 10.23
CA ASP A 215 -13.92 -6.66 9.03
C ASP A 215 -13.85 -5.69 7.84
N LEU A 216 -12.89 -5.98 6.95
CA LEU A 216 -12.58 -5.14 5.80
C LEU A 216 -13.78 -4.97 4.86
N LYS A 217 -14.59 -6.03 4.63
CA LYS A 217 -15.72 -5.97 3.69
C LYS A 217 -16.77 -5.00 4.20
N LYS A 218 -17.15 -5.11 5.48
CA LYS A 218 -18.15 -4.22 6.08
C LYS A 218 -17.63 -2.78 6.20
N LEU A 219 -16.35 -2.59 6.54
CA LEU A 219 -15.72 -1.27 6.55
C LEU A 219 -15.69 -0.63 5.14
N GLN A 220 -15.45 -1.41 4.09
CA GLN A 220 -15.50 -0.93 2.71
C GLN A 220 -16.90 -0.47 2.31
N TYR A 221 -17.93 -1.26 2.62
CA TYR A 221 -19.32 -0.85 2.36
C TYR A 221 -19.69 0.42 3.13
N LEU A 222 -19.30 0.51 4.41
CA LEU A 222 -19.51 1.70 5.22
C LEU A 222 -18.82 2.93 4.61
N LEU A 223 -17.56 2.81 4.19
CA LEU A 223 -16.83 3.91 3.55
C LEU A 223 -17.46 4.33 2.22
N ALA A 224 -17.93 3.38 1.41
CA ALA A 224 -18.66 3.69 0.19
C ALA A 224 -19.95 4.47 0.49
N SER A 225 -20.72 4.04 1.49
CA SER A 225 -21.92 4.75 1.94
C SER A 225 -21.58 6.15 2.49
N MET A 226 -20.49 6.29 3.23
CA MET A 226 -20.00 7.56 3.75
C MET A 226 -19.63 8.53 2.63
N ILE A 227 -18.96 8.07 1.58
CA ILE A 227 -18.60 8.87 0.40
C ILE A 227 -19.87 9.37 -0.30
N ILE A 228 -20.82 8.46 -0.58
CA ILE A 228 -22.11 8.84 -1.17
C ILE A 228 -22.81 9.89 -0.32
N LEU A 229 -22.84 9.70 1.00
CA LEU A 229 -23.47 10.62 1.93
C LEU A 229 -22.79 12.00 1.94
N VAL A 230 -21.45 12.07 1.90
CA VAL A 230 -20.71 13.35 1.82
C VAL A 230 -21.15 14.14 0.59
N TYR A 231 -21.18 13.51 -0.58
CA TYR A 231 -21.52 14.21 -1.82
C TYR A 231 -23.01 14.54 -1.91
N ALA A 232 -23.90 13.63 -1.52
CA ALA A 232 -25.34 13.88 -1.49
C ALA A 232 -25.70 15.01 -0.51
N SER A 233 -25.15 14.97 0.71
CA SER A 233 -25.37 16.03 1.70
C SER A 233 -24.73 17.35 1.27
N SER A 234 -23.57 17.33 0.59
CA SER A 234 -22.98 18.54 0.00
C SER A 234 -23.92 19.20 -1.01
N GLN A 235 -24.59 18.43 -1.88
CA GLN A 235 -25.57 19.02 -2.81
C GLN A 235 -26.72 19.70 -2.07
N TYR A 236 -27.24 19.05 -1.02
CA TYR A 236 -28.32 19.60 -0.21
C TYR A 236 -27.90 20.85 0.57
N PHE A 237 -26.70 20.84 1.18
CA PHE A 237 -26.19 22.01 1.89
C PHE A 237 -25.88 23.18 0.96
N GLN A 238 -25.38 22.93 -0.26
CA GLN A 238 -25.21 24.00 -1.26
C GLN A 238 -26.54 24.66 -1.58
N TYR A 239 -27.59 23.86 -1.78
CA TYR A 239 -28.95 24.35 -1.97
C TYR A 239 -29.40 25.27 -0.83
N GLU A 240 -29.28 24.82 0.43
CA GLU A 240 -29.67 25.64 1.59
C GLU A 240 -28.82 26.92 1.73
N ILE A 241 -27.50 26.84 1.49
CA ILE A 241 -26.60 27.99 1.57
C ILE A 241 -26.95 29.01 0.47
N ILE A 242 -27.20 28.58 -0.77
CA ILE A 242 -27.52 29.47 -1.89
C ILE A 242 -28.84 30.19 -1.65
N LEU A 243 -29.88 29.47 -1.21
CA LEU A 243 -31.17 30.09 -0.92
C LEU A 243 -31.06 31.16 0.17
N ARG A 244 -30.37 30.85 1.26
CA ARG A 244 -30.20 31.76 2.40
C ARG A 244 -29.31 32.95 2.07
N SER A 245 -28.24 32.75 1.31
CA SER A 245 -27.27 33.82 1.00
C SER A 245 -27.84 34.84 0.00
N ASN A 246 -28.78 34.43 -0.86
CA ASN A 246 -29.35 35.27 -1.91
C ASN A 246 -30.79 35.71 -1.63
N ASN A 247 -31.33 35.43 -0.44
CA ASN A 247 -32.72 35.72 -0.05
C ASN A 247 -33.75 35.25 -1.10
N LEU A 248 -33.52 34.06 -1.69
CA LEU A 248 -34.42 33.51 -2.71
C LEU A 248 -35.66 32.90 -2.07
N GLU A 249 -36.78 32.93 -2.78
CA GLU A 249 -37.97 32.16 -2.39
C GLU A 249 -37.62 30.68 -2.26
N ARG A 250 -38.26 30.02 -1.29
CA ARG A 250 -37.99 28.62 -0.97
C ARG A 250 -38.50 27.71 -2.10
N ILE A 251 -37.65 27.45 -3.08
CA ILE A 251 -37.88 26.40 -4.07
C ILE A 251 -37.56 25.03 -3.45
N GLY A 252 -38.29 23.98 -3.81
CA GLY A 252 -37.97 22.63 -3.34
C GLY A 252 -36.62 22.12 -3.86
N PHE A 253 -35.93 21.26 -3.11
CA PHE A 253 -34.61 20.71 -3.48
C PHE A 253 -34.61 20.03 -4.86
N TRP A 254 -35.66 19.29 -5.20
CA TRP A 254 -35.79 18.66 -6.53
C TRP A 254 -35.89 19.68 -7.65
N ARG A 255 -36.59 20.80 -7.42
CA ARG A 255 -36.69 21.89 -8.40
C ARG A 255 -35.35 22.61 -8.55
N PHE A 256 -34.61 22.79 -7.46
CA PHE A 256 -33.23 23.29 -7.51
C PHE A 256 -32.34 22.37 -8.35
N LEU A 257 -32.43 21.04 -8.18
CA LEU A 257 -31.67 20.09 -9.01
C LEU A 257 -32.09 20.19 -10.48
N GLN A 258 -33.38 20.26 -10.79
CA GLN A 258 -33.86 20.44 -12.18
C GLN A 258 -33.28 21.69 -12.83
N ILE A 259 -33.29 22.82 -12.12
CA ILE A 259 -32.68 24.08 -12.59
C ILE A 259 -31.18 23.89 -12.82
N ARG A 260 -30.47 23.25 -11.88
CA ARG A 260 -29.03 22.99 -12.00
C ARG A 260 -28.70 22.12 -13.23
N PHE A 261 -29.52 21.11 -13.50
CA PHE A 261 -29.36 20.24 -14.66
C PHE A 261 -29.75 20.93 -15.97
N SER A 262 -30.75 21.83 -15.97
CA SER A 262 -31.18 22.57 -17.16
C SER A 262 -30.17 23.63 -17.59
N GLU A 263 -29.56 24.34 -16.63
CA GLU A 263 -28.47 25.28 -16.90
C GLU A 263 -27.21 24.57 -17.41
N GLY A 264 -27.04 23.29 -17.04
CA GLY A 264 -25.95 22.44 -17.49
C GLY A 264 -24.62 22.75 -16.80
N PHE A 265 -23.62 21.89 -17.05
CA PHE A 265 -22.28 22.08 -16.51
C PHE A 265 -21.43 22.87 -17.50
N THR A 266 -21.05 24.11 -17.14
CA THR A 266 -20.27 24.98 -18.02
C THR A 266 -18.80 25.03 -17.59
N VAL A 267 -17.88 24.66 -18.49
CA VAL A 267 -16.43 24.77 -18.30
C VAL A 267 -15.85 25.62 -19.42
N ASN A 268 -15.12 26.69 -19.09
CA ASN A 268 -14.47 27.58 -20.07
C ASN A 268 -15.40 28.01 -21.23
N LYS A 269 -16.66 28.37 -20.90
CA LYS A 269 -17.73 28.78 -21.84
C LYS A 269 -18.31 27.65 -22.71
N THR A 270 -17.86 26.41 -22.57
CA THR A 270 -18.48 25.24 -23.20
C THR A 270 -19.48 24.63 -22.22
N ASN A 271 -20.76 24.58 -22.62
CA ASN A 271 -21.80 23.91 -21.86
C ASN A 271 -21.80 22.41 -22.21
N LEU A 272 -21.44 21.57 -21.25
CA LEU A 272 -21.48 20.10 -21.35
C LEU A 272 -22.86 19.53 -20.99
N GLY A 273 -23.83 20.39 -20.72
CA GLY A 273 -25.20 20.04 -20.37
C GLY A 273 -25.29 19.24 -19.08
N TRP A 274 -26.39 18.50 -18.94
CA TRP A 274 -26.63 17.60 -17.82
C TRP A 274 -25.64 16.42 -17.77
N ALA A 275 -25.14 15.98 -18.94
CA ALA A 275 -24.16 14.90 -19.03
C ALA A 275 -22.84 15.26 -18.35
N GLY A 276 -22.40 16.52 -18.45
CA GLY A 276 -21.23 17.02 -17.74
C GLY A 276 -21.33 16.89 -16.22
N TRP A 277 -22.52 17.15 -15.65
CA TRP A 277 -22.78 16.96 -14.21
C TRP A 277 -22.68 15.49 -13.77
N ILE A 278 -23.15 14.56 -14.59
CA ILE A 278 -23.05 13.13 -14.27
C ILE A 278 -21.59 12.66 -14.34
N ILE A 279 -20.86 13.06 -15.38
CA ILE A 279 -19.44 12.70 -15.53
C ILE A 279 -18.64 13.21 -14.34
N ILE A 280 -18.82 14.47 -13.92
CA ILE A 280 -18.08 15.00 -12.77
C ILE A 280 -18.42 14.28 -11.46
N TRP A 281 -19.69 13.88 -11.25
CA TRP A 281 -20.06 13.09 -10.08
C TRP A 281 -19.43 11.70 -10.08
N ILE A 282 -19.41 11.02 -11.23
CA ILE A 282 -18.74 9.72 -11.38
C ILE A 282 -17.25 9.86 -11.08
N VAL A 283 -16.60 10.90 -11.60
CA VAL A 283 -15.17 11.16 -11.35
C VAL A 283 -14.92 11.48 -9.88
N GLN A 284 -15.77 12.30 -9.24
CA GLN A 284 -15.69 12.63 -7.82
C GLN A 284 -15.78 11.39 -6.92
N LEU A 285 -16.80 10.54 -7.17
CA LEU A 285 -17.01 9.31 -6.42
C LEU A 285 -15.88 8.30 -6.68
N GLY A 286 -15.45 8.16 -7.94
CA GLY A 286 -14.40 7.23 -8.35
C GLY A 286 -13.04 7.56 -7.76
N ILE A 287 -12.59 8.82 -7.87
CA ILE A 287 -11.30 9.26 -7.32
C ILE A 287 -11.30 9.13 -5.79
N THR A 288 -12.35 9.62 -5.12
CA THR A 288 -12.46 9.55 -3.66
C THR A 288 -12.50 8.11 -3.18
N GLY A 289 -13.27 7.25 -3.87
CA GLY A 289 -13.37 5.83 -3.58
C GLY A 289 -12.03 5.10 -3.71
N LEU A 290 -11.31 5.33 -4.81
CA LEU A 290 -10.00 4.72 -5.05
C LEU A 290 -8.98 5.12 -3.96
N ILE A 291 -8.87 6.42 -3.66
CA ILE A 291 -7.93 6.92 -2.64
C ILE A 291 -8.30 6.37 -1.26
N THR A 292 -9.59 6.37 -0.92
CA THR A 292 -10.10 5.85 0.36
C THR A 292 -9.78 4.36 0.50
N TYR A 293 -10.04 3.57 -0.55
CA TYR A 293 -9.75 2.13 -0.58
C TYR A 293 -8.27 1.83 -0.35
N LEU A 294 -7.37 2.47 -1.10
CA LEU A 294 -5.94 2.22 -0.97
C LEU A 294 -5.43 2.58 0.43
N LYS A 295 -5.89 3.71 0.99
CA LYS A 295 -5.44 4.15 2.32
C LYS A 295 -6.05 3.33 3.45
N ILE A 296 -7.31 2.89 3.37
CA ILE A 296 -7.93 2.12 4.46
C ILE A 296 -7.29 0.74 4.60
N VAL A 297 -6.93 0.09 3.48
CA VAL A 297 -6.22 -1.19 3.53
C VAL A 297 -4.90 -1.04 4.29
N VAL A 298 -4.11 0.00 3.99
CA VAL A 298 -2.85 0.26 4.71
C VAL A 298 -3.08 0.49 6.20
N VAL A 299 -4.08 1.29 6.56
CA VAL A 299 -4.42 1.57 7.97
C VAL A 299 -4.84 0.30 8.71
N LEU A 300 -5.71 -0.50 8.10
CA LEU A 300 -6.21 -1.73 8.69
C LEU A 300 -5.10 -2.75 8.86
N THR A 301 -4.30 -2.99 7.81
CA THR A 301 -3.17 -3.92 7.87
C THR A 301 -2.17 -3.51 8.94
N LYS A 302 -1.84 -2.22 9.04
CA LYS A 302 -0.96 -1.71 10.10
C LYS A 302 -1.54 -1.99 11.48
N TYR A 303 -2.82 -1.71 11.69
CA TYR A 303 -3.48 -1.96 12.97
C TYR A 303 -3.49 -3.44 13.36
N VAL A 304 -3.80 -4.32 12.40
CA VAL A 304 -3.83 -5.78 12.58
C VAL A 304 -2.44 -6.34 12.90
N LEU A 305 -1.38 -5.79 12.29
CA LEU A 305 0.00 -6.21 12.59
C LEU A 305 0.50 -5.68 13.94
N GLU A 306 0.13 -4.45 14.32
CA GLU A 306 0.58 -3.84 15.59
C GLU A 306 -0.06 -4.46 16.83
N ARG A 307 -1.23 -5.09 16.71
CA ARG A 307 -1.96 -5.66 17.87
C ARG A 307 -1.44 -7.02 18.31
N VAL A 308 -0.76 -7.78 17.44
CA VAL A 308 -0.24 -9.12 17.74
C VAL A 308 1.29 -9.07 17.87
N PRO A 309 1.89 -9.60 18.95
CA PRO A 309 3.33 -9.69 19.07
C PRO A 309 3.94 -10.52 17.94
N ALA A 310 5.05 -10.05 17.35
CA ALA A 310 5.70 -10.73 16.23
C ALA A 310 6.08 -12.19 16.55
N GLU A 311 6.54 -12.46 17.77
CA GLU A 311 6.89 -13.81 18.25
C GLU A 311 5.72 -14.82 18.14
N VAL A 312 4.49 -14.34 18.35
CA VAL A 312 3.28 -15.18 18.29
C VAL A 312 2.90 -15.45 16.83
N VAL A 313 3.08 -14.45 15.96
CA VAL A 313 2.88 -14.59 14.51
C VAL A 313 3.89 -15.57 13.93
N ASP A 314 5.17 -15.44 14.31
CA ASP A 314 6.24 -16.33 13.86
C ASP A 314 6.00 -17.79 14.30
N PHE A 315 5.56 -17.98 15.55
CA PHE A 315 5.18 -19.30 16.06
C PHE A 315 4.03 -19.94 15.25
N ALA A 316 2.99 -19.17 14.92
CA ALA A 316 1.88 -19.66 14.12
C ALA A 316 2.30 -19.94 12.66
N CYS A 317 3.07 -19.03 12.04
CA CYS A 317 3.65 -19.22 10.71
C CYS A 317 4.50 -20.50 10.62
N TYR A 318 5.37 -20.73 11.60
CA TYR A 318 6.18 -21.94 11.70
C TYR A 318 5.31 -23.21 11.60
N HIS A 319 4.23 -23.28 12.37
CA HIS A 319 3.36 -24.44 12.36
C HIS A 319 2.59 -24.61 11.05
N PHE A 320 2.14 -23.52 10.41
CA PHE A 320 1.55 -23.59 9.07
C PHE A 320 2.54 -24.07 8.00
N ILE A 321 3.80 -23.62 8.05
CA ILE A 321 4.87 -24.07 7.14
C ILE A 321 5.13 -25.58 7.31
N LYS A 322 4.99 -26.10 8.53
CA LYS A 322 5.04 -27.54 8.82
C LYS A 322 3.78 -28.31 8.41
N ASN A 323 2.92 -27.72 7.56
CA ASN A 323 1.67 -28.28 7.06
C ASN A 323 0.67 -28.67 8.16
N LYS A 324 0.73 -28.03 9.34
CA LYS A 324 -0.33 -28.19 10.34
C LYS A 324 -1.60 -27.49 9.87
N SER A 325 -2.74 -28.13 10.15
CA SER A 325 -4.06 -27.55 9.94
C SER A 325 -4.33 -26.39 10.90
N GLU A 326 -5.30 -25.54 10.57
CA GLU A 326 -5.68 -24.40 11.40
C GLU A 326 -6.01 -24.82 12.85
N GLU A 327 -6.74 -25.92 13.04
CA GLU A 327 -7.12 -26.44 14.37
C GLU A 327 -5.92 -26.93 15.20
N GLU A 328 -4.92 -27.52 14.54
CA GLU A 328 -3.68 -27.93 15.20
C GLU A 328 -2.84 -26.72 15.62
N VAL A 329 -2.83 -25.65 14.81
CA VAL A 329 -2.18 -24.38 15.17
C VAL A 329 -2.90 -23.73 16.36
N ARG A 330 -4.24 -23.71 16.36
CA ARG A 330 -5.05 -23.22 17.50
C ARG A 330 -4.75 -23.98 18.78
N SER A 331 -4.63 -25.29 18.69
CA SER A 331 -4.29 -26.14 19.83
C SER A 331 -2.89 -25.82 20.38
N ALA A 332 -1.89 -25.68 19.49
CA ALA A 332 -0.54 -25.30 19.88
C ALA A 332 -0.45 -23.90 20.51
N LEU A 333 -1.24 -22.94 20.00
CA LEU A 333 -1.37 -21.60 20.57
C LEU A 333 -2.02 -21.64 21.96
N ALA A 334 -3.07 -22.45 22.14
CA ALA A 334 -3.76 -22.61 23.42
C ALA A 334 -2.83 -23.16 24.50
N GLU A 335 -1.97 -24.14 24.17
CA GLU A 335 -0.94 -24.66 25.08
C GLU A 335 0.06 -23.57 25.54
N LYS A 336 0.29 -22.56 24.70
CA LYS A 336 1.16 -21.42 24.99
C LYS A 336 0.42 -20.21 25.59
N GLY A 337 -0.83 -20.39 26.02
CA GLY A 337 -1.61 -19.36 26.73
C GLY A 337 -2.52 -18.51 25.85
N TRP A 338 -2.67 -18.85 24.56
CA TRP A 338 -3.57 -18.20 23.61
C TRP A 338 -4.78 -19.09 23.34
N SER A 339 -5.60 -19.30 24.36
CA SER A 339 -6.75 -20.22 24.32
C SER A 339 -8.04 -19.58 23.79
N ASP A 340 -8.15 -18.26 23.77
CA ASP A 340 -9.33 -17.58 23.25
C ASP A 340 -9.34 -17.65 21.72
N LYS A 341 -10.45 -18.14 21.14
CA LYS A 341 -10.66 -18.20 19.70
C LYS A 341 -10.49 -16.83 19.04
N LYS A 342 -10.94 -15.77 19.70
CA LYS A 342 -10.83 -14.40 19.18
C LYS A 342 -9.36 -14.02 19.00
N ASP A 343 -8.54 -14.23 20.03
CA ASP A 343 -7.12 -13.88 19.99
C ASP A 343 -6.37 -14.70 18.92
N GLN A 344 -6.76 -15.96 18.72
CA GLN A 344 -6.27 -16.81 17.64
C GLN A 344 -6.68 -16.30 16.25
N ASP A 345 -7.93 -15.86 16.08
CA ASP A 345 -8.40 -15.25 14.83
C ASP A 345 -7.60 -13.97 14.52
N GLU A 346 -7.26 -13.18 15.54
CA GLU A 346 -6.43 -11.98 15.37
C GLU A 346 -5.01 -12.29 14.88
N ILE A 347 -4.42 -13.44 15.30
CA ILE A 347 -3.13 -13.93 14.80
C ILE A 347 -3.24 -14.31 13.31
N PHE A 348 -4.29 -15.03 12.92
CA PHE A 348 -4.49 -15.44 11.53
C PHE A 348 -4.75 -14.25 10.61
N ASP A 349 -5.50 -13.26 11.08
CA ASP A 349 -5.64 -11.96 10.41
C ASP A 349 -4.27 -11.28 10.21
N ALA A 350 -3.37 -11.34 11.19
CA ALA A 350 -2.03 -10.77 11.09
C ALA A 350 -1.15 -11.48 10.07
N ILE A 351 -1.22 -12.82 9.99
CA ILE A 351 -0.55 -13.61 8.95
C ILE A 351 -1.07 -13.21 7.55
N GLY A 352 -2.39 -13.13 7.38
CA GLY A 352 -2.98 -12.63 6.13
C GLY A 352 -2.59 -11.18 5.83
N GLY A 353 -2.46 -10.35 6.87
CA GLY A 353 -1.96 -8.98 6.80
C GLY A 353 -0.55 -8.89 6.23
N LEU A 354 0.38 -9.74 6.67
CA LEU A 354 1.75 -9.81 6.16
C LEU A 354 1.78 -10.12 4.65
N GLN A 355 0.95 -11.06 4.19
CA GLN A 355 0.81 -11.36 2.76
C GLN A 355 0.30 -10.13 1.99
N ASN A 356 -0.68 -9.43 2.52
CA ASN A 356 -1.21 -8.21 1.90
C ASN A 356 -0.18 -7.07 1.85
N VAL A 357 0.67 -6.88 2.87
CA VAL A 357 1.78 -5.90 2.84
C VAL A 357 2.73 -6.23 1.70
N THR A 358 3.13 -7.50 1.57
CA THR A 358 4.01 -7.96 0.50
C THR A 358 3.38 -7.69 -0.88
N VAL A 359 2.08 -8.00 -1.05
CA VAL A 359 1.36 -7.71 -2.31
C VAL A 359 1.30 -6.20 -2.60
N LEU A 360 0.93 -5.37 -1.62
CA LEU A 360 0.86 -3.91 -1.78
C LEU A 360 2.22 -3.31 -2.13
N ASN A 361 3.29 -3.77 -1.46
CA ASN A 361 4.64 -3.32 -1.74
C ASN A 361 5.13 -3.74 -3.12
N ARG A 362 4.54 -4.77 -3.74
CA ARG A 362 4.81 -5.18 -5.13
C ARG A 362 3.97 -4.46 -6.19
N ILE A 363 2.89 -3.76 -5.83
CA ILE A 363 2.07 -3.01 -6.80
C ILE A 363 2.95 -1.96 -7.50
N LYS A 364 2.83 -1.92 -8.84
CA LYS A 364 3.63 -1.09 -9.74
C LYS A 364 2.99 0.26 -10.02
#